data_AF-A0A7G4RJY4-F1
#
_entry.id   AF-A0A7G4RJY4-F1
#
_cell.length_a   1.000
_cell.length_b   1.000
_cell.length_c   1.000
_cell.angle_alpha   90.00
_cell.angle_beta   90.00
_cell.angle_gamma   90.00
#
_symmetry.space_group_name_H-M   'P 1'
#
loop_
_entity.id
_entity.type
_entity.pdbx_description
1 polymer ?
#
loop_
_entity_poly.entity_id
_entity_poly.type
_entity_poly.pdbx_seq_one_letter_code
_entity_poly.pdbx_strand_id
1 'polypeptide(L)'
;MPNFSTFSIYEKEMREFIKKVVKTTSLDPDELTTWLYSDGIMQFRGGQRADYYPYVNENLKQFGHRPLISKQHSMGQILTGFITLKNAFLNQFAKDESELKAHLEQLFTLNLYTALENHLPFIAIQSEISSELSAYQDKNGPLEPAEALRLSIKMFEEKRLVNSHLEEDFKNQLTLMDEFLKHLNQLTASSGPKFFKTTDKNSDSTPSQLSLLKNS
;
A
#
# COMPACT_ATOMS: atom_id res chain seq x y z
N MET A 1 14.06 -5.51 7.54
CA MET A 1 12.73 -5.04 7.13
C MET A 1 12.55 -3.61 7.62
N PRO A 2 11.76 -2.75 6.94
CA PRO A 2 11.48 -1.42 7.44
C PRO A 2 10.76 -1.52 8.80
N ASN A 3 11.14 -0.68 9.75
CA ASN A 3 10.43 -0.51 11.02
C ASN A 3 9.87 0.92 11.03
N PHE A 4 8.56 1.02 10.96
CA PHE A 4 7.84 2.29 10.87
C PHE A 4 7.52 2.80 12.28
N SER A 5 7.48 4.11 12.47
CA SER A 5 7.18 4.68 13.79
C SER A 5 5.69 4.77 14.11
N THR A 6 4.83 4.61 13.09
CA THR A 6 3.37 4.78 13.19
C THR A 6 2.61 3.82 12.29
N PHE A 7 1.43 3.36 12.72
CA PHE A 7 0.50 2.54 11.93
C PHE A 7 -0.49 3.42 11.12
N SER A 8 0.00 4.46 10.43
CA SER A 8 -0.86 5.42 9.70
C SER A 8 -1.84 6.12 10.67
N ILE A 9 -2.98 6.58 10.16
CA ILE A 9 -4.03 7.23 10.93
C ILE A 9 -4.58 6.33 12.05
N TYR A 10 -4.42 5.01 11.92
CA TYR A 10 -4.90 4.00 12.90
C TYR A 10 -3.91 3.72 14.05
N GLU A 11 -2.93 4.60 14.27
CA GLU A 11 -1.91 4.43 15.30
C GLU A 11 -2.52 4.18 16.69
N LYS A 12 -3.52 4.97 17.06
CA LYS A 12 -4.16 4.88 18.37
C LYS A 12 -4.86 3.52 18.54
N GLU A 13 -5.64 3.12 17.55
CA GLU A 13 -6.36 1.85 17.52
C GLU A 13 -5.38 0.68 17.54
N MET A 14 -4.25 0.76 16.84
CA MET A 14 -3.25 -0.30 16.84
C MET A 14 -2.56 -0.45 18.20
N ARG A 15 -2.23 0.67 18.86
CA ARG A 15 -1.70 0.66 20.24
C ARG A 15 -2.70 0.07 21.22
N GLU A 16 -3.98 0.42 21.08
CA GLU A 16 -5.05 -0.14 21.92
C GLU A 16 -5.23 -1.65 21.70
N PHE A 17 -5.15 -2.10 20.44
CA PHE A 17 -5.18 -3.52 20.10
C PHE A 17 -4.03 -4.29 20.77
N ILE A 18 -2.79 -3.82 20.62
CA ILE A 18 -1.62 -4.44 21.25
C ILE A 18 -1.82 -4.54 22.77
N LYS A 19 -2.25 -3.45 23.42
CA LYS A 19 -2.53 -3.44 24.86
C LYS A 19 -3.58 -4.49 25.27
N LYS A 20 -4.65 -4.63 24.49
CA LYS A 20 -5.72 -5.62 24.75
C LYS A 20 -5.21 -7.06 24.58
N VAL A 21 -4.43 -7.32 23.54
CA VAL A 21 -3.82 -8.64 23.30
C VAL A 21 -2.89 -9.01 24.45
N VAL A 22 -1.95 -8.14 24.81
CA VAL A 22 -0.96 -8.39 25.89
C VAL A 22 -1.65 -8.58 27.25
N LYS A 23 -2.77 -7.88 27.50
CA LYS A 23 -3.53 -8.04 28.75
C LYS A 23 -4.23 -9.40 28.85
N THR A 24 -4.56 -10.04 27.72
CA THR A 24 -5.44 -11.22 27.68
C THR A 24 -4.77 -12.47 27.12
N THR A 25 -3.49 -12.38 26.76
CA THR A 25 -2.70 -13.47 26.20
C THR A 25 -1.28 -13.44 26.78
N SER A 26 -0.48 -14.46 26.50
CA SER A 26 0.94 -14.51 26.88
C SER A 26 1.87 -14.04 25.76
N LEU A 27 1.35 -13.40 24.72
CA LEU A 27 2.14 -12.91 23.60
C LEU A 27 3.03 -11.74 24.03
N ASP A 28 4.26 -11.72 23.52
CA ASP A 28 5.26 -10.72 23.87
C ASP A 28 4.91 -9.35 23.27
N PRO A 29 4.88 -8.27 24.06
CA PRO A 29 4.51 -6.93 23.59
C PRO A 29 5.49 -6.35 22.55
N ASP A 30 6.78 -6.66 22.67
CA ASP A 30 7.82 -6.12 21.79
C ASP A 30 7.81 -6.86 20.44
N GLU A 31 7.59 -8.17 20.45
CA GLU A 31 7.40 -8.97 19.24
C GLU A 31 6.14 -8.53 18.48
N LEU A 32 5.02 -8.37 19.17
CA LEU A 32 3.77 -7.87 18.58
C LEU A 32 3.95 -6.49 17.94
N THR A 33 4.55 -5.56 18.68
CA THR A 33 4.79 -4.20 18.19
C THR A 33 5.73 -4.21 17.01
N THR A 34 6.86 -4.93 17.10
CA THR A 34 7.84 -5.00 16.02
C THR A 34 7.21 -5.57 14.75
N TRP A 35 6.45 -6.66 14.85
CA TRP A 35 5.80 -7.27 13.70
C TRP A 35 4.75 -6.35 13.08
N LEU A 36 3.85 -5.77 13.88
CA LEU A 36 2.80 -4.88 13.38
C LEU A 36 3.38 -3.65 12.66
N TYR A 37 4.43 -3.04 13.23
CA TYR A 37 5.06 -1.83 12.70
C TYR A 37 6.13 -2.13 11.64
N SER A 38 6.22 -3.36 11.16
CA SER A 38 7.07 -3.73 10.01
C SER A 38 6.24 -4.51 8.98
N ASP A 39 6.19 -5.83 9.11
CA ASP A 39 5.47 -6.72 8.23
C ASP A 39 3.97 -6.44 8.24
N GLY A 40 3.38 -6.13 9.39
CA GLY A 40 1.96 -5.80 9.50
C GLY A 40 1.56 -4.63 8.59
N ILE A 41 2.30 -3.53 8.62
CA ILE A 41 2.08 -2.38 7.70
C ILE A 41 2.21 -2.83 6.25
N MET A 42 3.20 -3.66 5.92
CA MET A 42 3.37 -4.16 4.54
C MET A 42 2.21 -5.06 4.09
N GLN A 43 1.68 -5.91 4.97
CA GLN A 43 0.49 -6.73 4.71
C GLN A 43 -0.75 -5.85 4.50
N PHE A 44 -0.93 -4.84 5.35
CA PHE A 44 -2.03 -3.88 5.25
C PHE A 44 -2.00 -3.12 3.91
N ARG A 45 -0.85 -2.53 3.55
CA ARG A 45 -0.67 -1.84 2.26
C ARG A 45 -0.78 -2.80 1.08
N GLY A 46 -0.31 -4.03 1.24
CA GLY A 46 -0.44 -5.11 0.25
C GLY A 46 -1.90 -5.45 -0.07
N GLY A 47 -2.75 -5.53 0.96
CA GLY A 47 -4.19 -5.71 0.80
C GLY A 47 -4.86 -4.50 0.14
N GLN A 48 -4.54 -3.28 0.58
CA GLN A 48 -5.13 -2.05 0.01
C GLN A 48 -4.88 -1.89 -1.49
N ARG A 49 -3.74 -2.36 -2.00
CA ARG A 49 -3.37 -2.24 -3.42
C ARG A 49 -3.87 -3.39 -4.30
N ALA A 50 -4.34 -4.50 -3.71
CA ALA A 50 -4.59 -5.75 -4.44
C ALA A 50 -5.54 -5.54 -5.63
N ASP A 51 -6.63 -4.81 -5.40
CA ASP A 51 -7.66 -4.56 -6.41
C ASP A 51 -7.45 -3.23 -7.16
N TYR A 52 -6.56 -2.36 -6.67
CA TYR A 52 -6.36 -1.02 -7.21
C TYR A 52 -5.75 -1.03 -8.61
N TYR A 53 -4.63 -1.71 -8.81
CA TYR A 53 -3.96 -1.70 -10.12
C TYR A 53 -4.79 -2.38 -11.22
N PRO A 54 -5.45 -3.53 -10.96
CA PRO A 54 -6.43 -4.07 -11.90
C PRO A 54 -7.52 -3.06 -12.26
N TYR A 55 -8.10 -2.39 -11.26
CA TYR A 55 -9.14 -1.38 -11.46
C TYR A 55 -8.66 -0.19 -12.31
N VAL A 56 -7.45 0.31 -12.06
CA VAL A 56 -6.82 1.37 -12.86
C VAL A 56 -6.61 0.92 -14.32
N ASN A 57 -6.08 -0.28 -14.53
CA ASN A 57 -5.80 -0.81 -15.87
C ASN A 57 -7.09 -1.01 -16.67
N GLU A 58 -8.16 -1.46 -16.02
CA GLU A 58 -9.46 -1.60 -16.66
C GLU A 58 -10.03 -0.25 -17.11
N ASN A 59 -9.95 0.78 -16.24
CA ASN A 59 -10.43 2.12 -16.58
C ASN A 59 -9.61 2.77 -17.70
N LEU A 60 -8.28 2.65 -17.67
CA LEU A 60 -7.42 3.13 -18.75
C LEU A 60 -7.78 2.45 -20.08
N LYS A 61 -8.08 1.15 -20.06
CA LYS A 61 -8.47 0.39 -21.26
C LYS A 61 -9.86 0.78 -21.80
N GLN A 62 -10.83 0.99 -20.92
CA GLN A 62 -12.23 1.23 -21.30
C GLN A 62 -12.53 2.70 -21.59
N PHE A 63 -11.98 3.61 -20.78
CA PHE A 63 -12.34 5.03 -20.79
C PHE A 63 -11.17 5.95 -21.16
N GLY A 64 -9.94 5.42 -21.23
CA GLY A 64 -8.75 6.21 -21.59
C GLY A 64 -8.23 7.11 -20.47
N HIS A 65 -8.75 6.97 -19.26
CA HIS A 65 -8.34 7.75 -18.08
C HIS A 65 -8.34 6.87 -16.83
N ARG A 66 -7.64 7.31 -15.78
CA ARG A 66 -7.62 6.65 -14.47
C ARG A 66 -8.95 6.90 -13.73
N PRO A 67 -9.34 6.02 -12.79
CA PRO A 67 -10.60 6.16 -12.07
C PRO A 67 -10.58 7.35 -11.11
N LEU A 68 -11.74 7.99 -10.94
CA LEU A 68 -12.00 8.84 -9.79
C LEU A 68 -12.28 7.94 -8.58
N ILE A 69 -11.55 8.15 -7.50
CA ILE A 69 -11.62 7.32 -6.30
C ILE A 69 -12.62 7.94 -5.34
N SER A 70 -13.73 7.24 -5.13
CA SER A 70 -14.73 7.64 -4.14
C SER A 70 -14.31 7.25 -2.73
N LYS A 71 -14.88 7.94 -1.74
CA LYS A 71 -14.74 7.56 -0.32
C LYS A 71 -15.09 6.08 -0.09
N GLN A 72 -16.16 5.57 -0.69
CA GLN A 72 -16.59 4.18 -0.56
C GLN A 72 -15.56 3.21 -1.14
N HIS A 73 -14.94 3.56 -2.27
CA HIS A 73 -13.85 2.78 -2.83
C HIS A 73 -12.66 2.73 -1.85
N SER A 74 -12.26 3.88 -1.31
CA SER A 74 -11.17 3.93 -0.31
C SER A 74 -11.49 3.12 0.96
N MET A 75 -12.73 3.18 1.47
CA MET A 75 -13.18 2.35 2.58
C MET A 75 -13.06 0.85 2.24
N GLY A 76 -13.45 0.45 1.03
CA GLY A 76 -13.28 -0.93 0.56
C GLY A 76 -11.81 -1.38 0.55
N GLN A 77 -10.91 -0.54 0.01
CA GLN A 77 -9.48 -0.82 0.02
C GLN A 77 -8.93 -0.98 1.44
N ILE A 78 -9.33 -0.10 2.35
CA ILE A 78 -8.93 -0.15 3.77
C ILE A 78 -9.42 -1.45 4.42
N LEU A 79 -10.67 -1.84 4.19
CA LEU A 79 -11.22 -3.11 4.68
C LEU A 79 -10.41 -4.31 4.17
N THR A 80 -10.11 -4.36 2.87
CA THR A 80 -9.25 -5.41 2.29
C THR A 80 -7.86 -5.42 2.92
N GLY A 81 -7.30 -4.24 3.17
CA GLY A 81 -6.03 -4.07 3.89
C GLY A 81 -6.07 -4.71 5.27
N PHE A 82 -7.08 -4.39 6.07
CA PHE A 82 -7.20 -4.94 7.41
C PHE A 82 -7.52 -6.44 7.42
N ILE A 83 -8.32 -6.96 6.49
CA ILE A 83 -8.58 -8.41 6.37
C ILE A 83 -7.26 -9.14 6.10
N THR A 84 -6.44 -8.59 5.20
CA THR A 84 -5.12 -9.14 4.87
C THR A 84 -4.20 -9.13 6.10
N LEU A 85 -4.15 -7.99 6.81
CA LEU A 85 -3.41 -7.86 8.06
C LEU A 85 -3.86 -8.86 9.12
N LYS A 86 -5.18 -8.98 9.36
CA LYS A 86 -5.75 -9.94 10.32
C LYS A 86 -5.30 -11.35 10.00
N ASN A 87 -5.44 -11.78 8.75
CA ASN A 87 -5.10 -13.14 8.34
C ASN A 87 -3.59 -13.42 8.53
N ALA A 88 -2.74 -12.45 8.17
CA ALA A 88 -1.31 -12.56 8.39
C ALA A 88 -0.95 -12.60 9.88
N PHE A 89 -1.58 -11.75 10.69
CA PHE A 89 -1.39 -11.69 12.14
C PHE A 89 -1.76 -13.01 12.82
N LEU A 90 -2.94 -13.57 12.49
CA LEU A 90 -3.38 -14.85 13.03
C LEU A 90 -2.46 -16.01 12.61
N ASN A 91 -1.97 -15.99 11.37
CA ASN A 91 -1.01 -16.98 10.90
C ASN A 91 0.38 -16.82 11.54
N GLN A 92 0.75 -15.61 11.98
CA GLN A 92 2.01 -15.37 12.68
C GLN A 92 1.95 -15.84 14.14
N PHE A 93 0.89 -15.47 14.86
CA PHE A 93 0.85 -15.60 16.32
C PHE A 93 -0.06 -16.73 16.84
N ALA A 94 -0.88 -17.35 15.99
CA ALA A 94 -1.85 -18.35 16.42
C ALA A 94 -2.16 -19.41 15.35
N LYS A 95 -1.18 -19.75 14.50
CA LYS A 95 -1.38 -20.67 13.37
C LYS A 95 -1.95 -22.02 13.79
N ASP A 96 -1.36 -22.58 14.85
CA ASP A 96 -1.62 -23.94 15.32
C ASP A 96 -2.40 -23.97 16.65
N GLU A 97 -2.83 -22.80 17.16
CA GLU A 97 -3.55 -22.65 18.43
C GLU A 97 -4.97 -22.13 18.18
N SER A 98 -5.94 -23.05 18.04
CA SER A 98 -7.31 -22.70 17.64
C SER A 98 -8.03 -21.75 18.60
N GLU A 99 -7.85 -21.94 19.91
CA GLU A 99 -8.47 -21.09 20.93
C GLU A 99 -7.87 -19.68 20.92
N LEU A 100 -6.53 -19.58 20.88
CA LEU A 100 -5.84 -18.30 20.76
C LEU A 100 -6.24 -17.58 19.47
N LYS A 101 -6.32 -18.31 18.34
CA LYS A 101 -6.73 -17.76 17.05
C LYS A 101 -8.13 -17.14 17.11
N ALA A 102 -9.10 -17.87 17.68
CA ALA A 102 -10.47 -17.37 17.83
C ALA A 102 -10.53 -16.13 18.72
N HIS A 103 -9.77 -16.11 19.83
CA HIS A 103 -9.70 -14.96 20.73
C HIS A 103 -9.07 -13.72 20.06
N LEU A 104 -7.93 -13.90 19.38
CA LEU A 104 -7.26 -12.83 18.64
C LEU A 104 -8.14 -12.28 17.49
N GLU A 105 -8.88 -13.15 16.80
CA GLU A 105 -9.80 -12.73 15.74
C GLU A 105 -10.93 -11.83 16.27
N GLN A 106 -11.50 -12.17 17.44
CA GLN A 106 -12.51 -11.35 18.09
C GLN A 106 -11.95 -9.97 18.48
N LEU A 107 -10.77 -9.93 19.09
CA LEU A 107 -10.10 -8.67 19.45
C LEU A 107 -9.82 -7.79 18.23
N PHE A 108 -9.38 -8.39 17.13
CA PHE A 108 -9.08 -7.67 15.90
C PHE A 108 -10.34 -7.09 15.27
N THR A 109 -11.41 -7.90 15.18
CA THR A 109 -12.69 -7.49 14.59
C THR A 109 -13.32 -6.33 15.33
N LEU A 110 -13.31 -6.36 16.68
CA LEU A 110 -13.83 -5.28 17.50
C LEU A 110 -13.08 -3.96 17.25
N ASN A 111 -11.75 -4.04 17.07
CA ASN A 111 -10.91 -2.87 16.86
C ASN A 111 -11.08 -2.26 15.45
N LEU A 112 -11.25 -3.11 14.44
CA LEU A 112 -11.42 -2.73 13.05
C LEU A 112 -12.63 -1.82 12.81
N TYR A 113 -13.80 -2.23 13.30
CA TYR A 113 -15.05 -1.51 13.02
C TYR A 113 -15.01 -0.09 13.57
N THR A 114 -14.45 0.09 14.77
CA THR A 114 -14.30 1.41 15.38
C THR A 114 -13.27 2.28 14.64
N ALA A 115 -12.16 1.68 14.17
CA ALA A 115 -11.11 2.41 13.46
C ALA A 115 -11.62 3.08 12.18
N LEU A 116 -12.43 2.40 11.38
CA LEU A 116 -12.92 2.96 10.12
C LEU A 116 -13.86 4.14 10.33
N GLU A 117 -14.75 4.06 11.31
CA GLU A 117 -15.72 5.12 11.60
C GLU A 117 -15.04 6.38 12.13
N ASN A 118 -14.04 6.22 13.01
CA ASN A 118 -13.30 7.33 13.61
C ASN A 118 -12.60 8.21 12.56
N HIS A 119 -12.11 7.61 11.46
CA HIS A 119 -11.30 8.30 10.45
C HIS A 119 -12.05 8.59 9.15
N LEU A 120 -13.39 8.48 9.12
CA LEU A 120 -14.19 8.77 7.93
C LEU A 120 -13.89 10.13 7.27
N PRO A 121 -13.73 11.24 8.00
CA PRO A 121 -13.37 12.52 7.40
C PRO A 121 -12.02 12.48 6.68
N PHE A 122 -11.01 11.86 7.29
CA PHE A 122 -9.69 11.72 6.69
C PHE A 122 -9.70 10.83 5.44
N ILE A 123 -10.47 9.72 5.48
CA ILE A 123 -10.63 8.81 4.34
C ILE A 123 -11.24 9.54 3.13
N ALA A 124 -12.18 10.47 3.35
CA ALA A 124 -12.72 11.30 2.28
C ALA A 124 -11.62 12.15 1.61
N ILE A 125 -10.78 12.82 2.40
CA ILE A 125 -9.65 13.60 1.88
C ILE A 125 -8.66 12.71 1.11
N GLN A 126 -8.34 11.54 1.64
CA GLN A 126 -7.46 10.59 0.95
C GLN A 126 -8.04 10.17 -0.42
N SER A 127 -9.36 10.01 -0.52
CA SER A 127 -10.03 9.70 -1.79
C SER A 127 -9.97 10.86 -2.80
N GLU A 128 -10.10 12.11 -2.33
CA GLU A 128 -9.90 13.31 -3.14
C GLU A 128 -8.47 13.38 -3.67
N ILE A 129 -7.46 13.23 -2.80
CA ILE A 129 -6.04 13.25 -3.19
C ILE A 129 -5.74 12.15 -4.21
N SER A 130 -6.32 10.95 -4.03
CA SER A 130 -6.14 9.85 -4.98
C SER A 130 -6.71 10.16 -6.37
N SER A 131 -7.84 10.87 -6.41
CA SER A 131 -8.46 11.35 -7.65
C SER A 131 -7.65 12.48 -8.29
N GLU A 132 -7.16 13.43 -7.49
CA GLU A 132 -6.30 14.53 -7.94
C GLU A 132 -4.98 14.00 -8.52
N LEU A 133 -4.37 13.00 -7.88
CA LEU A 133 -3.18 12.31 -8.38
C LEU A 133 -3.46 11.59 -9.70
N SER A 134 -4.59 10.90 -9.81
CA SER A 134 -5.01 10.21 -11.04
C SER A 134 -5.16 11.19 -12.20
N ALA A 135 -5.86 12.31 -11.98
CA ALA A 135 -6.02 13.37 -12.97
C ALA A 135 -4.66 14.00 -13.36
N TYR A 136 -3.75 14.16 -12.41
CA TYR A 136 -2.40 14.62 -12.70
C TYR A 136 -1.65 13.64 -13.62
N GLN A 137 -1.71 12.34 -13.34
CA GLN A 137 -1.03 11.31 -14.15
C GLN A 137 -1.65 11.13 -15.53
N ASP A 138 -2.95 11.33 -15.67
CA ASP A 138 -3.61 11.33 -16.98
C ASP A 138 -3.14 12.50 -17.85
N LYS A 139 -2.92 13.67 -17.25
CA LYS A 139 -2.45 14.86 -17.95
C LYS A 139 -0.94 14.85 -18.24
N ASN A 140 -0.13 14.37 -17.30
CA ASN A 140 1.34 14.54 -17.34
C ASN A 140 2.09 13.23 -17.58
N GLY A 141 1.38 12.09 -17.67
CA GLY A 141 1.98 10.77 -17.83
C GLY A 141 2.14 10.02 -16.51
N PRO A 142 2.47 8.72 -16.58
CA PRO A 142 2.72 7.90 -15.40
C PRO A 142 3.90 8.45 -14.59
N LEU A 143 3.84 8.29 -13.27
CA LEU A 143 4.91 8.68 -12.35
C LEU A 143 5.57 7.43 -11.78
N GLU A 144 6.87 7.50 -11.57
CA GLU A 144 7.58 6.47 -10.81
C GLU A 144 7.09 6.46 -9.35
N PRO A 145 7.13 5.32 -8.63
CA PRO A 145 6.54 5.20 -7.30
C PRO A 145 7.01 6.26 -6.29
N ALA A 146 8.30 6.60 -6.29
CA ALA A 146 8.86 7.62 -5.40
C ALA A 146 8.39 9.04 -5.78
N GLU A 147 8.20 9.32 -7.06
CA GLU A 147 7.70 10.61 -7.54
C GLU A 147 6.21 10.77 -7.24
N ALA A 148 5.44 9.72 -7.49
CA ALA A 148 4.02 9.66 -7.10
C ALA A 148 3.86 9.91 -5.60
N LEU A 149 4.67 9.24 -4.76
CA LEU A 149 4.61 9.41 -3.31
C LEU A 149 5.01 10.83 -2.87
N ARG A 150 6.05 11.44 -3.46
CA ARG A 150 6.42 12.84 -3.18
C ARG A 150 5.28 13.81 -3.53
N LEU A 151 4.64 13.61 -4.68
CA LEU A 151 3.51 14.44 -5.08
C LEU A 151 2.32 14.26 -4.14
N SER A 152 2.01 13.01 -3.75
CA SER A 152 0.98 12.74 -2.74
C SER A 152 1.30 13.42 -1.41
N ILE A 153 2.55 13.36 -0.90
CA ILE A 153 2.95 14.03 0.34
C ILE A 153 2.65 15.52 0.25
N LYS A 154 3.01 16.17 -0.86
CA LYS A 154 2.70 17.58 -1.08
C LYS A 154 1.19 17.87 -1.05
N MET A 155 0.38 17.04 -1.71
CA MET A 155 -1.09 17.18 -1.70
C MET A 155 -1.68 16.99 -0.29
N PHE A 156 -1.16 16.04 0.49
CA PHE A 156 -1.55 15.86 1.90
C PHE A 156 -1.16 17.06 2.75
N GLU A 157 0.02 17.63 2.56
CA GLU A 157 0.46 18.84 3.24
C GLU A 157 -0.44 20.04 2.93
N GLU A 158 -0.81 20.24 1.66
CA GLU A 158 -1.75 21.30 1.27
C GLU A 158 -3.12 21.13 1.92
N LYS A 159 -3.67 19.89 1.96
CA LYS A 159 -4.94 19.60 2.61
C LYS A 159 -4.86 19.73 4.14
N ARG A 160 -3.71 19.42 4.76
CA ARG A 160 -3.50 19.58 6.21
C ARG A 160 -3.73 21.01 6.68
N LEU A 161 -3.24 21.98 5.92
CA LEU A 161 -3.32 23.41 6.28
C LEU A 161 -4.76 23.93 6.42
N VAL A 162 -5.72 23.30 5.74
CA VAL A 162 -7.13 23.69 5.76
C VAL A 162 -8.02 22.73 6.56
N ASN A 163 -7.45 21.70 7.20
CA ASN A 163 -8.17 20.68 7.96
C ASN A 163 -7.55 20.47 9.36
N SER A 164 -7.45 21.55 10.15
CA SER A 164 -6.83 21.52 11.49
C SER A 164 -7.46 20.54 12.48
N HIS A 165 -8.74 20.21 12.31
CA HIS A 165 -9.44 19.23 13.14
C HIS A 165 -8.94 17.77 12.93
N LEU A 166 -8.11 17.53 11.91
CA LEU A 166 -7.51 16.22 11.59
C LEU A 166 -5.99 16.23 11.78
N GLU A 167 -5.45 17.12 12.62
CA GLU A 167 -4.00 17.30 12.78
C GLU A 167 -3.25 16.00 13.08
N GLU A 168 -3.79 15.17 13.99
CA GLU A 168 -3.18 13.89 14.37
C GLU A 168 -3.16 12.90 13.20
N ASP A 169 -4.28 12.77 12.48
CA ASP A 169 -4.39 11.88 11.31
C ASP A 169 -3.39 12.30 10.22
N PHE A 170 -3.33 13.60 9.90
CA PHE A 170 -2.35 14.11 8.94
C PHE A 170 -0.92 13.85 9.40
N LYS A 171 -0.60 14.13 10.67
CA LYS A 171 0.74 13.89 11.22
C LYS A 171 1.14 12.42 11.06
N ASN A 172 0.28 11.49 11.45
CA ASN A 172 0.59 10.06 11.39
C ASN A 172 0.71 9.59 9.93
N GLN A 173 -0.20 10.02 9.05
CA GLN A 173 -0.15 9.67 7.64
C GLN A 173 1.09 10.22 6.94
N LEU A 174 1.42 11.49 7.13
CA LEU A 174 2.61 12.11 6.54
C LEU A 174 3.90 11.46 7.05
N THR A 175 3.99 11.18 8.35
CA THR A 175 5.12 10.45 8.94
C THR A 175 5.33 9.10 8.26
N LEU A 176 4.25 8.32 8.11
CA LEU A 176 4.33 7.03 7.42
C LEU A 176 4.73 7.16 5.95
N MET A 177 4.19 8.16 5.24
CA MET A 177 4.53 8.41 3.84
C MET A 177 6.00 8.79 3.67
N ASP A 178 6.57 9.60 4.56
CA ASP A 178 7.99 9.94 4.55
C ASP A 178 8.88 8.73 4.84
N GLU A 179 8.48 7.86 5.77
CA GLU A 179 9.18 6.61 6.06
C GLU A 179 9.16 5.66 4.86
N PHE A 180 8.01 5.54 4.18
CA PHE A 180 7.92 4.81 2.91
C PHE A 180 8.80 5.41 1.83
N LEU A 181 8.84 6.74 1.70
CA LEU A 181 9.67 7.41 0.71
C LEU A 181 11.16 7.15 0.98
N LYS A 182 11.60 7.20 2.25
CA LYS A 182 12.96 6.82 2.65
C LYS A 182 13.25 5.36 2.28
N HIS A 183 12.33 4.45 2.56
CA HIS A 183 12.48 3.04 2.22
C HIS A 183 12.60 2.82 0.69
N LEU A 184 11.75 3.46 -0.11
CA LEU A 184 11.80 3.39 -1.58
C LEU A 184 13.14 3.90 -2.12
N ASN A 185 13.61 5.04 -1.61
CA ASN A 185 14.89 5.61 -2.05
C ASN A 185 16.08 4.71 -1.67
N GLN A 186 16.03 4.04 -0.52
CA GLN A 186 17.03 3.05 -0.13
C GLN A 186 17.00 1.82 -1.05
N LEU A 187 15.81 1.32 -1.42
CA LEU A 187 15.70 0.20 -2.35
C LEU A 187 16.30 0.54 -3.72
N THR A 188 16.04 1.74 -4.23
CA THR A 188 16.62 2.21 -5.51
C THR A 188 18.14 2.44 -5.42
N ALA A 189 18.65 2.85 -4.26
CA ALA A 189 20.09 3.04 -4.06
C ALA A 189 20.84 1.70 -3.84
N SER A 190 20.17 0.73 -3.20
CA SER A 190 20.73 -0.60 -2.92
C SER A 190 20.66 -1.53 -4.12
N SER A 191 19.71 -1.29 -5.04
CA SER A 191 19.73 -1.86 -6.38
C SER A 191 20.66 -1.03 -7.25
N GLY A 192 21.97 -1.23 -7.04
CA GLY A 192 23.01 -0.66 -7.90
C GLY A 192 22.72 -0.89 -9.39
N PRO A 193 23.38 -0.15 -10.31
CA PRO A 193 23.00 -0.11 -11.71
C PRO A 193 22.93 -1.53 -12.28
N LYS A 194 21.71 -2.04 -12.49
CA LYS A 194 21.50 -3.22 -13.31
C LYS A 194 21.89 -2.79 -14.72
N PHE A 195 23.13 -3.13 -15.05
CA PHE A 195 23.70 -3.19 -16.39
C PHE A 195 22.61 -3.40 -17.45
N PHE A 196 22.19 -2.32 -18.11
CA PHE A 196 21.94 -2.40 -19.54
C PHE A 196 23.32 -2.57 -20.20
N LYS A 197 23.87 -3.79 -20.12
CA LYS A 197 24.73 -4.27 -21.20
C LYS A 197 23.75 -4.61 -22.32
N THR A 198 23.62 -3.70 -23.26
CA THR A 198 23.27 -4.06 -24.63
C THR A 198 24.23 -5.16 -25.05
N THR A 199 23.77 -6.42 -25.05
CA THR A 199 24.36 -7.43 -25.90
C THR A 199 23.95 -7.08 -27.32
N ASP A 200 24.74 -6.21 -27.95
CA ASP A 200 24.85 -6.13 -29.40
C ASP A 200 25.44 -7.45 -29.90
N LYS A 201 24.57 -8.41 -30.18
CA LYS A 201 24.82 -9.51 -31.12
C LYS A 201 23.50 -9.94 -31.75
N ASN A 202 23.11 -9.27 -32.84
CA ASN A 202 22.80 -9.92 -34.12
C ASN A 202 22.15 -8.95 -35.12
N SER A 203 22.95 -8.53 -36.10
CA SER A 203 22.62 -8.14 -37.48
C SER A 203 23.95 -7.62 -38.06
N ASP A 204 24.47 -7.99 -39.23
CA ASP A 204 23.94 -8.74 -40.35
C ASP A 204 25.12 -9.37 -41.11
N SER A 205 24.92 -10.59 -41.63
CA SER A 205 25.40 -10.92 -42.97
C SER A 205 24.29 -11.69 -43.69
N THR A 206 23.41 -10.87 -44.26
CA THR A 206 22.63 -10.98 -45.50
C THR A 206 22.35 -12.36 -46.10
N PRO A 207 21.09 -12.63 -46.52
CA PRO A 207 20.63 -13.90 -47.06
C PRO A 207 21.03 -14.08 -48.54
N SER A 208 21.20 -15.33 -48.97
CA SER A 208 21.26 -15.65 -50.40
C SER A 208 20.53 -16.97 -50.69
N GLN A 209 19.50 -16.79 -51.53
CA GLN A 209 18.92 -17.73 -52.49
C GLN A 209 17.92 -18.76 -51.99
N LEU A 210 16.65 -18.34 -52.04
CA LEU A 210 15.55 -19.17 -52.52
C LEU A 210 15.54 -19.10 -54.06
N SER A 211 15.72 -20.24 -54.73
CA SER A 211 15.19 -20.47 -56.07
C SER A 211 14.30 -21.72 -56.01
N LEU A 212 13.01 -21.52 -56.36
CA LEU A 212 12.21 -22.34 -57.28
C LEU A 212 12.39 -23.88 -57.18
N LEU A 213 11.38 -24.68 -56.83
CA LEU A 213 10.15 -24.88 -57.59
C LEU A 213 9.14 -25.73 -56.80
N LYS A 214 7.85 -25.38 -56.91
CA LYS A 214 6.75 -26.36 -56.96
C LYS A 214 6.70 -26.93 -58.38
N ASN A 215 6.58 -28.25 -58.52
CA ASN A 215 5.50 -28.91 -59.27
C ASN A 215 5.75 -30.42 -59.35
N SER A 216 4.63 -31.16 -59.19
CA SER A 216 4.41 -32.60 -59.35
C SER A 216 4.73 -33.49 -58.15
#